data_AF-A0A518G2C8-F1
#
_entry.id   AF-A0A518G2C8-F1
#
_cell.length_a   1.000
_cell.length_b   1.000
_cell.length_c   1.000
_cell.angle_alpha   90.00
_cell.angle_beta   90.00
_cell.angle_gamma   90.00
#
_symmetry.space_group_name_H-M   'P 1'
#
loop_
_entity.id
_entity.type
_entity.pdbx_description
1 polymer ?
#
loop_
_entity_poly.entity_id
_entity_poly.type
_entity_poly.pdbx_seq_one_letter_code
_entity_poly.pdbx_strand_id
1 'polypeptide(L)'
;MRLGFNAFVKKLFSGSRGSSESEDSAQLEVLPQSEIASLLPVPQFELATHNLARLLRERLETRGPAHVKLAIVGPAGSYAQEIVARWAEQEGHQVVQPPEVERLLRPAGDNDSLELENPSMRFWESMPQVSSGVLVIPHLERFFLRHHAGLDLLRQFTQWVWQAPCRVVVGCDSWAWAYLTQAIQIHSVFSPPIAMRAFDPHALMEWFQLIESRERPFLYRDSEEELFPPVETEAAGDSNGKRSAGRLTIERKTEELLEKIAVIARGNPGVACAIWGRLLCTKAQEAECEQSARHPMPVRVRALADLQRPILPPKSSTREAIVLHTLLLHRGLQPDIILQLVPFPPSKAIETLASLEAAQLIELQDGFWRVTLLAYPAVRSALKADGLLVDDF
;
A
#
# COMPACT_ATOMS: atom_id res chain seq x y z
N MET A 1 -22.79 23.85 34.70
CA MET A 1 -21.78 24.71 34.00
C MET A 1 -21.31 24.09 32.67
N ARG A 2 -22.22 23.55 31.83
CA ARG A 2 -21.90 22.96 30.50
C ARG A 2 -22.88 23.36 29.38
N LEU A 3 -23.60 24.46 29.57
CA LEU A 3 -24.61 24.96 28.61
C LEU A 3 -24.22 26.29 27.92
N GLY A 4 -23.07 26.89 28.27
CA GLY A 4 -22.66 28.20 27.75
C GLY A 4 -21.75 28.18 26.51
N PHE A 5 -21.08 27.05 26.22
CA PHE A 5 -20.04 27.02 25.16
C PHE A 5 -20.62 26.83 23.75
N ASN A 6 -21.69 26.05 23.60
CA ASN A 6 -22.32 25.79 22.29
C ASN A 6 -23.11 27.00 21.75
N ALA A 7 -23.58 27.90 22.63
CA ALA A 7 -24.25 29.14 22.21
C ALA A 7 -23.25 30.19 21.68
N PHE A 8 -21.99 30.13 22.10
CA PHE A 8 -20.95 31.08 21.69
C PHE A 8 -20.39 30.76 20.29
N VAL A 9 -20.25 29.47 19.95
CA VAL A 9 -19.80 29.04 18.61
C VAL A 9 -20.85 29.33 17.54
N LYS A 10 -22.14 29.20 17.85
CA LYS A 10 -23.23 29.47 16.89
C LYS A 10 -23.36 30.94 16.48
N LYS A 11 -22.80 31.88 17.27
CA LYS A 11 -22.90 33.33 17.04
C LYS A 11 -21.71 33.92 16.27
N LEU A 12 -20.63 33.16 16.12
CA LEU A 12 -19.43 33.57 15.36
C LEU A 12 -19.52 33.29 13.85
N PHE A 13 -20.51 32.49 13.42
CA PHE A 13 -20.67 32.09 12.01
C PHE A 13 -21.95 32.60 11.34
N SER A 14 -22.72 33.48 11.98
CA SER A 14 -23.92 34.08 11.37
C SER A 14 -23.67 35.54 10.96
N GLY A 15 -23.06 35.73 9.78
CA GLY A 15 -23.07 36.99 9.05
C GLY A 15 -23.74 36.79 7.69
N SER A 16 -24.95 37.33 7.53
CA SER A 16 -25.66 37.47 6.23
C SER A 16 -25.13 38.72 5.50
N ARG A 17 -25.15 38.90 4.17
CA ARG A 17 -26.17 38.59 3.15
C ARG A 17 -25.57 38.91 1.77
N GLY A 18 -26.00 38.25 0.69
CA GLY A 18 -25.77 38.75 -0.68
C GLY A 18 -25.86 37.76 -1.86
N SER A 19 -26.99 37.05 -1.99
CA SER A 19 -27.61 36.51 -3.23
C SER A 19 -26.76 36.12 -4.46
N SER A 20 -26.69 34.82 -4.74
CA SER A 20 -27.35 34.24 -5.92
C SER A 20 -27.68 32.78 -5.62
N GLU A 21 -28.93 32.41 -5.85
CA GLU A 21 -29.50 31.08 -5.63
C GLU A 21 -28.78 30.01 -6.46
N SER A 22 -28.42 28.92 -5.80
CA SER A 22 -28.21 27.61 -6.42
C SER A 22 -28.79 26.59 -5.45
N GLU A 23 -29.73 25.83 -5.96
CA GLU A 23 -30.58 24.87 -5.26
C GLU A 23 -29.76 23.70 -4.67
N ASP A 24 -30.24 23.21 -3.52
CA ASP A 24 -29.88 21.98 -2.82
C ASP A 24 -28.42 21.74 -2.39
N SER A 25 -28.07 22.31 -1.23
CA SER A 25 -26.99 21.80 -0.38
C SER A 25 -27.43 20.51 0.32
N ALA A 26 -27.55 19.43 -0.45
CA ALA A 26 -27.70 18.09 0.09
C ALA A 26 -26.48 17.79 0.99
N GLN A 27 -26.73 17.46 2.26
CA GLN A 27 -25.67 17.08 3.20
C GLN A 27 -25.02 15.79 2.67
N LEU A 28 -23.76 15.88 2.27
CA LEU A 28 -23.00 14.72 1.78
C LEU A 28 -22.41 13.97 2.96
N GLU A 29 -22.69 12.68 3.03
CA GLU A 29 -22.20 11.80 4.08
C GLU A 29 -21.03 10.96 3.58
N VAL A 30 -20.13 10.62 4.50
CA VAL A 30 -19.03 9.69 4.24
C VAL A 30 -19.61 8.27 4.28
N LEU A 31 -19.30 7.47 3.26
CA LEU A 31 -19.75 6.08 3.21
C LEU A 31 -19.11 5.26 4.35
N PRO A 32 -19.81 4.25 4.89
CA PRO A 32 -19.23 3.27 5.79
C PRO A 32 -18.00 2.59 5.18
N GLN A 33 -17.00 2.25 6.00
CA GLN A 33 -15.76 1.62 5.52
C GLN A 33 -15.98 0.29 4.79
N SER A 34 -16.97 -0.51 5.23
CA SER A 34 -17.35 -1.77 4.58
C SER A 34 -17.90 -1.56 3.18
N GLU A 35 -18.62 -0.45 2.96
CA GLU A 35 -19.17 -0.09 1.66
C GLU A 35 -18.07 0.44 0.73
N ILE A 36 -17.19 1.31 1.25
CA ILE A 36 -16.00 1.75 0.50
C ILE A 36 -15.18 0.55 0.05
N ALA A 37 -14.89 -0.41 0.94
CA ALA A 37 -14.10 -1.59 0.61
C ALA A 37 -14.71 -2.42 -0.54
N SER A 38 -16.05 -2.45 -0.65
CA SER A 38 -16.77 -3.12 -1.74
C SER A 38 -16.71 -2.38 -3.09
N LEU A 39 -16.44 -1.07 -3.04
CA LEU A 39 -16.37 -0.15 -4.17
C LEU A 39 -14.92 0.14 -4.62
N LEU A 40 -13.93 -0.44 -3.95
CA LEU A 40 -12.53 -0.37 -4.37
C LEU A 40 -12.25 -1.43 -5.44
N PRO A 41 -11.42 -1.11 -6.46
CA PRO A 41 -11.04 -2.07 -7.47
C PRO A 41 -10.19 -3.18 -6.83
N VAL A 42 -10.57 -4.43 -7.09
CA VAL A 42 -9.79 -5.58 -6.66
C VAL A 42 -8.51 -5.64 -7.52
N PRO A 43 -7.32 -5.83 -6.93
CA PRO A 43 -6.10 -6.01 -7.72
C PRO A 43 -6.23 -7.25 -8.61
N GLN A 44 -5.85 -7.11 -9.89
CA GLN A 44 -5.88 -8.20 -10.87
C GLN A 44 -4.71 -9.18 -10.66
N PHE A 45 -4.74 -9.92 -9.55
CA PHE A 45 -3.64 -10.81 -9.16
C PHE A 45 -3.34 -11.89 -10.21
N GLU A 46 -4.34 -12.44 -10.89
CA GLU A 46 -4.12 -13.47 -11.92
C GLU A 46 -3.29 -12.94 -13.10
N LEU A 47 -3.68 -11.76 -13.63
CA LEU A 47 -2.94 -11.14 -14.73
C LEU A 47 -1.52 -10.74 -14.30
N ALA A 48 -1.38 -10.18 -13.09
CA ALA A 48 -0.09 -9.79 -12.55
C ALA A 48 0.84 -11.00 -12.35
N THR A 49 0.30 -12.10 -11.82
CA THR A 49 1.01 -13.36 -11.58
C THR A 49 1.43 -14.01 -12.89
N HIS A 50 0.54 -14.04 -13.89
CA HIS A 50 0.85 -14.54 -15.23
C HIS A 50 1.99 -13.75 -15.90
N ASN A 51 1.93 -12.41 -15.82
CA ASN A 51 2.99 -11.56 -16.35
C ASN A 51 4.33 -11.75 -15.63
N LEU A 52 4.30 -11.92 -14.31
CA LEU A 52 5.49 -12.23 -13.53
C LEU A 52 6.07 -13.59 -13.93
N ALA A 53 5.24 -14.63 -14.05
CA ALA A 53 5.68 -15.96 -14.46
C ALA A 53 6.39 -15.93 -15.83
N ARG A 54 5.83 -15.20 -16.80
CA ARG A 54 6.45 -15.02 -18.13
C ARG A 54 7.82 -14.34 -18.03
N LEU A 55 7.93 -13.26 -17.25
CA LEU A 55 9.19 -12.55 -17.04
C LEU A 55 10.24 -13.44 -16.35
N LEU A 56 9.83 -14.16 -15.29
CA LEU A 56 10.74 -15.01 -14.52
C LEU A 56 11.19 -16.23 -15.33
N ARG A 57 10.33 -16.82 -16.16
CA ARG A 57 10.72 -17.92 -17.06
C ARG A 57 11.89 -17.52 -17.96
N GLU A 58 11.78 -16.38 -18.63
CA GLU A 58 12.84 -15.84 -19.49
C GLU A 58 14.15 -15.63 -18.71
N ARG A 59 14.07 -15.08 -17.49
CA ARG A 59 15.24 -14.74 -16.65
C ARG A 59 15.89 -15.96 -15.97
N LEU A 60 15.09 -16.95 -15.59
CA LEU A 60 15.56 -18.19 -14.95
C LEU A 60 16.16 -19.17 -15.96
N GLU A 61 15.78 -19.08 -17.23
CA GLU A 61 16.30 -19.89 -18.34
C GLU A 61 17.57 -19.30 -18.97
N THR A 62 17.78 -17.98 -18.93
CA THR A 62 18.91 -17.31 -19.62
C THR A 62 20.29 -17.57 -19.01
N ARG A 63 20.35 -18.05 -17.76
CA ARG A 63 21.59 -18.41 -17.07
C ARG A 63 21.45 -19.85 -16.58
N GLY A 64 22.50 -20.64 -16.71
CA GLY A 64 22.50 -22.08 -16.42
C GLY A 64 21.84 -22.44 -15.07
N PRO A 65 21.43 -23.71 -14.89
CA PRO A 65 20.37 -24.13 -13.96
C PRO A 65 20.57 -23.82 -12.46
N ALA A 66 21.75 -23.37 -12.01
CA ALA A 66 22.12 -23.33 -10.59
C ALA A 66 22.50 -21.95 -10.00
N HIS A 67 22.38 -20.83 -10.72
CA HIS A 67 22.97 -19.54 -10.24
C HIS A 67 22.09 -18.28 -10.33
N VAL A 68 20.81 -18.40 -10.64
CA VAL A 68 19.95 -17.21 -10.83
C VAL A 68 19.37 -16.74 -9.50
N LYS A 69 19.69 -15.49 -9.15
CA LYS A 69 19.29 -14.83 -7.89
C LYS A 69 18.59 -13.53 -8.26
N LEU A 70 17.27 -13.48 -8.06
CA LEU A 70 16.42 -12.36 -8.44
C LEU A 70 15.76 -11.77 -7.21
N ALA A 71 15.64 -10.45 -7.22
CA ALA A 71 14.88 -9.70 -6.23
C ALA A 71 13.75 -8.94 -6.92
N ILE A 72 12.57 -8.99 -6.33
CA ILE A 72 11.38 -8.27 -6.74
C ILE A 72 11.05 -7.30 -5.61
N VAL A 73 11.08 -6.02 -5.91
CA VAL A 73 11.02 -4.95 -4.91
C VAL A 73 9.85 -4.04 -5.21
N GLY A 74 9.08 -3.70 -4.19
CA GLY A 74 7.98 -2.75 -4.31
C GLY A 74 7.57 -2.16 -2.96
N PRO A 75 7.13 -0.89 -2.94
CA PRO A 75 6.68 -0.24 -1.72
C PRO A 75 5.37 -0.84 -1.20
N ALA A 76 5.05 -0.55 0.06
CA ALA A 76 3.75 -0.84 0.64
C ALA A 76 2.60 -0.37 -0.29
N GLY A 77 1.63 -1.25 -0.53
CA GLY A 77 0.51 -1.00 -1.45
C GLY A 77 0.79 -1.30 -2.93
N SER A 78 2.01 -1.69 -3.32
CA SER A 78 2.32 -2.12 -4.70
C SER A 78 1.88 -3.56 -5.02
N TYR A 79 1.51 -4.34 -4.00
CA TYR A 79 1.16 -5.77 -4.08
C TYR A 79 2.28 -6.69 -4.57
N ALA A 80 3.53 -6.21 -4.66
CA ALA A 80 4.63 -6.97 -5.24
C ALA A 80 4.87 -8.32 -4.53
N GLN A 81 4.89 -8.31 -3.19
CA GLN A 81 5.17 -9.49 -2.37
C GLN A 81 4.00 -10.49 -2.44
N GLU A 82 2.77 -10.00 -2.45
CA GLU A 82 1.56 -10.81 -2.63
C GLU A 82 1.53 -11.49 -4.00
N ILE A 83 1.96 -10.80 -5.06
CA ILE A 83 2.09 -11.37 -6.41
C ILE A 83 3.18 -12.45 -6.44
N VAL A 84 4.33 -12.23 -5.78
CA VAL A 84 5.41 -13.23 -5.67
C VAL A 84 4.95 -14.48 -4.92
N ALA A 85 4.22 -14.30 -3.81
CA ALA A 85 3.68 -15.42 -3.04
C ALA A 85 2.71 -16.26 -3.87
N ARG A 86 1.74 -15.62 -4.54
CA ARG A 86 0.77 -16.29 -5.40
C ARG A 86 1.43 -17.00 -6.57
N TRP A 87 2.41 -16.36 -7.21
CA TRP A 87 3.21 -16.98 -8.27
C TRP A 87 3.87 -18.27 -7.81
N ALA A 88 4.51 -18.24 -6.64
CA ALA A 88 5.19 -19.40 -6.09
C ALA A 88 4.23 -20.54 -5.78
N GLU A 89 3.04 -20.22 -5.24
CA GLU A 89 1.98 -21.20 -4.98
C GLU A 89 1.44 -21.82 -6.28
N GLN A 90 1.16 -21.00 -7.31
CA GLN A 90 0.62 -21.45 -8.59
C GLN A 90 1.59 -22.37 -9.36
N GLU A 91 2.90 -22.10 -9.29
CA GLU A 91 3.95 -22.89 -9.96
C GLU A 91 4.51 -24.02 -9.07
N GLY A 92 3.96 -24.21 -7.86
CA GLY A 92 4.39 -25.26 -6.92
C GLY A 92 5.84 -25.12 -6.44
N HIS A 93 6.34 -23.89 -6.35
CA HIS A 93 7.69 -23.61 -5.87
C HIS A 93 7.80 -23.70 -4.35
N GLN A 94 9.02 -23.88 -3.85
CA GLN A 94 9.25 -23.95 -2.41
C GLN A 94 9.25 -22.55 -1.82
N VAL A 95 8.21 -22.24 -1.04
CA VAL A 95 8.08 -20.97 -0.32
C VAL A 95 8.69 -21.08 1.08
N VAL A 96 9.62 -20.19 1.40
CA VAL A 96 10.20 -20.07 2.74
C VAL A 96 9.41 -19.05 3.55
N GLN A 97 8.92 -19.49 4.70
CA GLN A 97 8.23 -18.63 5.65
C GLN A 97 9.22 -17.95 6.60
N PRO A 98 8.96 -16.70 7.01
CA PRO A 98 9.79 -16.03 8.01
C PRO A 98 9.70 -16.75 9.36
N PRO A 99 10.77 -16.73 10.16
CA PRO A 99 10.71 -17.23 11.53
C PRO A 99 9.82 -16.34 12.40
N GLU A 100 9.44 -16.86 13.57
CA GLU A 100 8.78 -16.07 14.62
C GLU A 100 9.65 -14.88 15.02
N VAL A 101 9.01 -13.73 15.25
CA VAL A 101 9.69 -12.44 15.46
C VAL A 101 10.58 -12.48 16.71
N GLU A 102 10.14 -13.19 17.75
CA GLU A 102 10.87 -13.39 19.00
C GLU A 102 12.20 -14.12 18.78
N ARG A 103 12.31 -14.96 17.73
CA ARG A 103 13.57 -15.63 17.38
C ARG A 103 14.58 -14.67 16.76
N LEU A 104 14.12 -13.61 16.11
CA LEU A 104 14.98 -12.57 15.53
C LEU A 104 15.60 -11.64 16.59
N LEU A 105 15.01 -11.57 17.78
CA LEU A 105 15.50 -10.74 18.89
C LEU A 105 16.55 -11.44 19.76
N ARG A 106 16.75 -12.76 19.61
CA ARG A 106 17.71 -13.53 20.40
C ARG A 106 19.13 -13.36 19.82
N PRO A 107 20.12 -12.89 20.61
CA PRO A 107 21.50 -12.80 20.17
C PRO A 107 22.05 -14.17 19.78
N ALA A 108 22.85 -14.21 18.71
CA ALA A 108 23.67 -15.38 18.40
C ALA A 108 24.79 -15.51 19.45
N GLY A 109 24.49 -16.08 20.61
CA GLY A 109 25.49 -16.31 21.67
C GLY A 109 25.00 -16.22 23.11
N ASP A 110 23.73 -15.93 23.38
CA ASP A 110 23.16 -15.94 24.74
C ASP A 110 22.91 -17.40 25.20
N ASN A 111 24.03 -18.12 25.34
CA ASN A 111 24.09 -19.48 25.87
C ASN A 111 24.27 -19.40 27.39
N ASP A 112 23.19 -19.13 28.13
CA ASP A 112 23.11 -19.55 29.54
C ASP A 112 22.39 -20.91 29.68
N SER A 113 22.30 -21.64 28.57
CA SER A 113 21.91 -23.04 28.54
C SER A 113 22.85 -23.78 27.60
N LEU A 114 23.86 -24.40 28.19
CA LEU A 114 24.61 -25.49 27.58
C LEU A 114 23.60 -26.48 26.95
N GLU A 115 23.82 -26.82 25.67
CA GLU A 115 23.23 -27.96 24.92
C GLU A 115 22.01 -27.78 23.99
N LEU A 116 21.52 -26.57 23.67
CA LEU A 116 20.53 -26.42 22.59
C LEU A 116 21.03 -25.48 21.49
N GLU A 117 21.32 -26.10 20.34
CA GLU A 117 21.82 -25.52 19.10
C GLU A 117 21.23 -24.14 18.79
N ASN A 118 22.09 -23.17 18.47
CA ASN A 118 21.70 -21.82 18.08
C ASN A 118 20.77 -21.87 16.85
N PRO A 119 19.43 -21.71 16.99
CA PRO A 119 18.47 -22.06 15.94
C PRO A 119 18.62 -21.17 14.71
N SER A 120 19.06 -19.92 14.92
CA SER A 120 19.31 -18.95 13.87
C SER A 120 20.53 -19.32 13.02
N MET A 121 21.54 -20.01 13.58
CA MET A 121 22.76 -20.39 12.85
C MET A 121 22.56 -21.51 11.82
N ARG A 122 21.55 -22.36 11.99
CA ARG A 122 21.26 -23.47 11.07
C ARG A 122 20.00 -23.29 10.25
N PHE A 123 19.33 -22.13 10.35
CA PHE A 123 18.06 -21.92 9.64
C PHE A 123 18.21 -22.16 8.13
N TRP A 124 19.21 -21.54 7.50
CA TRP A 124 19.45 -21.70 6.06
C TRP A 124 20.08 -23.05 5.71
N GLU A 125 20.88 -23.64 6.61
CA GLU A 125 21.49 -24.97 6.42
C GLU A 125 20.45 -26.09 6.48
N SER A 126 19.38 -25.90 7.25
CA SER A 126 18.26 -26.83 7.36
C SER A 126 17.32 -26.80 6.16
N MET A 127 17.50 -25.83 5.24
CA MET A 127 16.67 -25.74 4.05
C MET A 127 16.93 -26.95 3.14
N PRO A 128 15.86 -27.60 2.63
CA PRO A 128 15.99 -28.67 1.64
C PRO A 128 16.92 -28.25 0.51
N GLN A 129 17.90 -29.08 0.16
CA GLN A 129 18.71 -28.84 -1.02
C GLN A 129 17.85 -29.08 -2.26
N VAL A 130 17.27 -28.00 -2.78
CA VAL A 130 16.42 -28.04 -3.97
C VAL A 130 17.33 -28.24 -5.18
N SER A 131 17.51 -29.49 -5.60
CA SER A 131 18.42 -29.86 -6.68
C SER A 131 17.92 -29.44 -8.08
N SER A 132 16.65 -29.08 -8.26
CA SER A 132 16.08 -28.68 -9.56
C SER A 132 14.96 -27.62 -9.52
N GLY A 133 14.72 -26.97 -8.38
CA GLY A 133 13.59 -26.05 -8.19
C GLY A 133 13.99 -24.62 -7.84
N VAL A 134 12.99 -23.74 -7.76
CA VAL A 134 13.16 -22.34 -7.33
C VAL A 134 12.77 -22.22 -5.87
N LEU A 135 13.66 -21.65 -5.06
CA LEU A 135 13.37 -21.23 -3.70
C LEU A 135 12.81 -19.80 -3.72
N VAL A 136 11.64 -19.60 -3.12
CA VAL A 136 10.96 -18.31 -3.09
C VAL A 136 10.82 -17.79 -1.68
N ILE A 137 11.20 -16.53 -1.47
CA ILE A 137 11.06 -15.81 -0.20
C ILE A 137 10.22 -14.55 -0.46
N PRO A 138 8.89 -14.58 -0.37
CA PRO A 138 8.05 -13.46 -0.80
C PRO A 138 8.18 -12.20 0.08
N HIS A 139 8.56 -12.37 1.34
CA HIS A 139 8.56 -11.31 2.36
C HIS A 139 9.91 -11.22 3.09
N LEU A 140 10.98 -10.88 2.36
CA LEU A 140 12.33 -10.81 2.93
C LEU A 140 12.43 -9.78 4.07
N GLU A 141 11.59 -8.73 4.05
CA GLU A 141 11.51 -7.72 5.11
C GLU A 141 11.13 -8.28 6.49
N ARG A 142 10.57 -9.50 6.55
CA ARG A 142 10.19 -10.19 7.79
C ARG A 142 11.29 -11.08 8.37
N PHE A 143 12.44 -11.20 7.70
CA PHE A 143 13.57 -12.03 8.15
C PHE A 143 14.58 -11.27 9.01
N PHE A 144 14.28 -10.03 9.36
CA PHE A 144 15.15 -9.22 10.20
C PHE A 144 14.37 -8.16 10.98
N LEU A 145 15.01 -7.68 12.05
CA LEU A 145 14.56 -6.51 12.79
C LEU A 145 15.68 -5.48 12.80
N ARG A 146 15.34 -4.18 12.78
CA ARG A 146 16.33 -3.09 12.95
C ARG A 146 16.78 -3.00 14.42
N HIS A 147 17.43 -4.07 14.87
CA HIS A 147 17.92 -4.31 16.21
C HIS A 147 19.36 -4.83 16.12
N HIS A 148 20.16 -4.69 17.16
CA HIS A 148 21.58 -5.08 17.12
C HIS A 148 21.80 -6.56 16.78
N ALA A 149 20.96 -7.45 17.31
CA ALA A 149 20.93 -8.88 16.98
C ALA A 149 20.05 -9.21 15.76
N GLY A 150 19.20 -8.27 15.33
CA GLY A 150 18.11 -8.53 14.39
C GLY A 150 18.53 -8.76 12.94
N LEU A 151 19.83 -8.62 12.61
CA LEU A 151 20.37 -8.78 11.25
C LEU A 151 21.13 -10.08 11.02
N ASP A 152 21.39 -10.87 12.06
CA ASP A 152 22.29 -12.01 11.97
C ASP A 152 21.79 -13.07 10.99
N LEU A 153 20.47 -13.30 10.97
CA LEU A 153 19.84 -14.22 10.03
C LEU A 153 20.06 -13.79 8.57
N LEU A 154 19.95 -12.50 8.26
CA LEU A 154 20.17 -12.00 6.90
C LEU A 154 21.65 -11.94 6.50
N ARG A 155 22.57 -11.76 7.44
CA ARG A 155 24.01 -11.89 7.16
C ARG A 155 24.38 -13.31 6.77
N GLN A 156 23.78 -14.30 7.42
CA GLN A 156 23.96 -15.70 7.04
C GLN A 156 23.25 -16.02 5.72
N PHE A 157 22.07 -15.43 5.50
CA PHE A 157 21.34 -15.56 4.25
C PHE A 157 22.19 -15.14 3.04
N THR A 158 22.90 -14.00 3.10
CA THR A 158 23.74 -13.57 1.98
C THR A 158 24.89 -14.53 1.70
N GLN A 159 25.51 -15.10 2.74
CA GLN A 159 26.53 -16.14 2.59
C GLN A 159 25.97 -17.42 1.98
N TRP A 160 24.80 -17.86 2.46
CA TRP A 160 24.11 -19.04 1.96
C TRP A 160 23.67 -18.86 0.50
N VAL A 161 23.02 -17.75 0.15
CA VAL A 161 22.62 -17.41 -1.23
C VAL A 161 23.81 -17.36 -2.17
N TRP A 162 24.97 -16.91 -1.69
CA TRP A 162 26.19 -16.92 -2.50
C TRP A 162 26.56 -18.33 -2.98
N GLN A 163 26.48 -19.31 -2.06
CA GLN A 163 26.86 -20.70 -2.27
C GLN A 163 25.72 -21.61 -2.77
N ALA A 164 24.48 -21.13 -2.70
CA ALA A 164 23.30 -21.93 -2.99
C ALA A 164 23.36 -22.52 -4.42
N PRO A 165 23.20 -23.85 -4.58
CA PRO A 165 23.17 -24.51 -5.88
C PRO A 165 21.81 -24.39 -6.58
N CYS A 166 20.88 -23.59 -6.03
CA CYS A 166 19.51 -23.46 -6.49
C CYS A 166 19.19 -22.03 -6.93
N ARG A 167 18.08 -21.88 -7.68
CA ARG A 167 17.53 -20.58 -8.07
C ARG A 167 16.84 -19.95 -6.86
N VAL A 168 17.06 -18.66 -6.63
CA VAL A 168 16.46 -17.92 -5.52
C VAL A 168 15.71 -16.70 -6.06
N VAL A 169 14.44 -16.58 -5.70
CA VAL A 169 13.61 -15.41 -5.97
C VAL A 169 13.15 -14.83 -4.65
N VAL A 170 13.44 -13.55 -4.40
CA VAL A 170 12.98 -12.86 -3.19
C VAL A 170 12.00 -11.75 -3.55
N GLY A 171 10.92 -11.63 -2.79
CA GLY A 171 10.12 -10.42 -2.69
C GLY A 171 10.59 -9.62 -1.47
N CYS A 172 10.71 -8.30 -1.59
CA CYS A 172 11.15 -7.45 -0.50
C CYS A 172 10.46 -6.08 -0.56
N ASP A 173 10.05 -5.55 0.58
CA ASP A 173 9.62 -4.15 0.67
C ASP A 173 10.74 -3.20 0.21
N SER A 174 10.40 -2.11 -0.47
CA SER A 174 11.38 -1.15 -1.00
C SER A 174 12.19 -0.44 0.08
N TRP A 175 11.60 -0.16 1.25
CA TRP A 175 12.29 0.45 2.37
C TRP A 175 13.27 -0.53 3.01
N ALA A 176 12.82 -1.78 3.20
CA ALA A 176 13.68 -2.86 3.66
C ALA A 176 14.85 -3.09 2.69
N TRP A 177 14.60 -3.14 1.39
CA TRP A 177 15.64 -3.34 0.38
C TRP A 177 16.68 -2.21 0.37
N ALA A 178 16.24 -0.95 0.45
CA ALA A 178 17.13 0.20 0.57
C ALA A 178 17.99 0.13 1.84
N TYR A 179 17.39 -0.24 2.97
CA TYR A 179 18.11 -0.44 4.22
C TYR A 179 19.15 -1.57 4.13
N LEU A 180 18.76 -2.74 3.64
CA LEU A 180 19.65 -3.91 3.53
C LEU A 180 20.78 -3.68 2.53
N THR A 181 20.53 -2.88 1.49
CA THR A 181 21.56 -2.42 0.56
C THR A 181 22.66 -1.65 1.29
N GLN A 182 22.31 -0.80 2.25
CA GLN A 182 23.29 -0.06 3.05
C GLN A 182 23.90 -0.92 4.17
N ALA A 183 23.07 -1.67 4.90
CA ALA A 183 23.46 -2.36 6.12
C ALA A 183 24.32 -3.61 5.88
N ILE A 184 24.01 -4.39 4.83
CA ILE A 184 24.66 -5.68 4.57
C ILE A 184 25.04 -5.87 3.08
N GLN A 185 24.93 -4.82 2.26
CA GLN A 185 25.29 -4.85 0.84
C GLN A 185 24.55 -5.95 0.07
N ILE A 186 23.26 -6.16 0.36
CA ILE A 186 22.47 -7.27 -0.20
C ILE A 186 22.43 -7.28 -1.74
N HIS A 187 22.54 -6.13 -2.38
CA HIS A 187 22.58 -6.00 -3.83
C HIS A 187 23.81 -6.70 -4.48
N SER A 188 24.85 -7.02 -3.72
CA SER A 188 26.03 -7.73 -4.22
C SER A 188 25.77 -9.20 -4.55
N VAL A 189 24.72 -9.81 -3.96
CA VAL A 189 24.38 -11.23 -4.16
C VAL A 189 23.22 -11.45 -5.13
N PHE A 190 22.46 -10.39 -5.44
CA PHE A 190 21.32 -10.44 -6.36
C PHE A 190 21.61 -9.71 -7.67
N SER A 191 20.90 -10.10 -8.73
CA SER A 191 20.82 -9.27 -9.94
C SER A 191 20.08 -7.95 -9.62
N PRO A 192 20.21 -6.90 -10.46
CA PRO A 192 19.47 -5.66 -10.27
C PRO A 192 17.98 -5.94 -10.00
N PRO A 193 17.40 -5.34 -8.93
CA PRO A 193 16.05 -5.66 -8.50
C PRO A 193 15.03 -5.30 -9.58
N ILE A 194 14.02 -6.15 -9.72
CA ILE A 194 12.89 -5.95 -10.60
C ILE A 194 11.82 -5.20 -9.82
N ALA A 195 11.42 -4.04 -10.33
CA ALA A 195 10.34 -3.23 -9.78
C ALA A 195 9.05 -3.42 -10.59
N MET A 196 7.90 -3.38 -9.91
CA MET A 196 6.62 -3.28 -10.60
C MET A 196 6.51 -1.93 -11.31
N ARG A 197 5.95 -1.93 -12.53
CA ARG A 197 5.73 -0.69 -13.27
C ARG A 197 4.68 0.16 -12.53
N ALA A 198 5.00 1.44 -12.35
CA ALA A 198 4.08 2.44 -11.81
C ALA A 198 2.84 2.57 -12.70
N PHE A 199 1.67 2.73 -12.09
CA PHE A 199 0.43 2.99 -12.81
C PHE A 199 0.43 4.42 -13.36
N ASP A 200 0.25 4.53 -14.67
CA ASP A 200 -0.05 5.78 -15.34
C ASP A 200 -1.57 6.04 -15.34
N PRO A 201 -2.04 7.21 -15.80
CA PRO A 201 -3.47 7.54 -15.79
C PRO A 201 -4.31 6.56 -16.61
N HIS A 202 -3.76 6.01 -17.69
CA HIS A 202 -4.45 5.04 -18.54
C HIS A 202 -4.62 3.69 -17.84
N ALA A 203 -3.56 3.19 -17.19
CA ALA A 203 -3.61 1.96 -16.41
C ALA A 203 -4.59 2.09 -15.22
N LEU A 204 -4.68 3.28 -14.59
CA LEU A 204 -5.70 3.54 -13.57
C LEU A 204 -7.10 3.55 -14.16
N MET A 205 -7.30 4.15 -15.34
CA MET A 205 -8.59 4.18 -16.02
C MET A 205 -9.08 2.76 -16.32
N GLU A 206 -8.25 1.95 -17.00
CA GLU A 206 -8.58 0.56 -17.30
C GLU A 206 -8.87 -0.24 -16.03
N TRP A 207 -8.11 -0.01 -14.95
CA TRP A 207 -8.29 -0.73 -13.70
C TRP A 207 -9.56 -0.30 -12.94
N PHE A 208 -9.88 1.00 -12.91
CA PHE A 208 -11.06 1.52 -12.23
C PHE A 208 -12.34 1.25 -13.01
N GLN A 209 -12.28 1.16 -14.34
CA GLN A 209 -13.40 0.69 -15.17
C GLN A 209 -13.80 -0.74 -14.83
N LEU A 210 -12.90 -1.58 -14.31
CA LEU A 210 -13.30 -2.94 -13.89
C LEU A 210 -14.25 -2.94 -12.68
N ILE A 211 -14.35 -1.81 -11.97
CA ILE A 211 -15.35 -1.62 -10.92
C ILE A 211 -16.77 -1.63 -11.54
N GLU A 212 -16.92 -1.35 -12.85
CA GLU A 212 -18.20 -1.26 -13.60
C GLU A 212 -19.03 -2.56 -13.68
N SER A 213 -18.55 -3.70 -13.19
CA SER A 213 -19.36 -4.94 -13.21
C SER A 213 -20.47 -5.01 -12.16
N ARG A 214 -20.73 -3.94 -11.38
CA ARG A 214 -21.70 -3.99 -10.26
C ARG A 214 -22.57 -2.74 -10.15
N GLU A 215 -23.86 -2.92 -10.43
CA GLU A 215 -25.07 -2.31 -9.86
C GLU A 215 -25.18 -0.77 -9.67
N ARG A 216 -24.12 0.00 -9.35
CA ARG A 216 -24.18 1.43 -8.97
C ARG A 216 -23.30 2.31 -9.87
N PRO A 217 -23.84 3.37 -10.49
CA PRO A 217 -23.03 4.33 -11.24
C PRO A 217 -22.23 5.25 -10.31
N PHE A 218 -21.04 5.67 -10.76
CA PHE A 218 -20.24 6.71 -10.12
C PHE A 218 -20.53 8.07 -10.77
N LEU A 219 -20.99 9.04 -9.98
CA LEU A 219 -21.32 10.39 -10.44
C LEU A 219 -20.32 11.42 -9.91
N TYR A 220 -20.07 12.48 -10.66
CA TYR A 220 -19.39 13.65 -10.11
C TYR A 220 -20.23 14.29 -8.99
N ARG A 221 -19.58 14.82 -7.94
CA ARG A 221 -20.31 15.44 -6.82
C ARG A 221 -21.32 16.50 -7.26
N ASP A 222 -20.86 17.42 -8.11
CA ASP A 222 -21.58 18.64 -8.49
C ASP A 222 -22.38 18.47 -9.80
N SER A 223 -22.60 17.23 -10.25
CA SER A 223 -23.23 16.92 -11.53
C SER A 223 -23.98 15.58 -11.48
N GLU A 224 -24.86 15.35 -12.44
CA GLU A 224 -25.45 14.03 -12.71
C GLU A 224 -24.66 13.29 -13.82
N GLU A 225 -23.50 13.81 -14.22
CA GLU A 225 -22.58 13.17 -15.16
C GLU A 225 -21.92 11.92 -14.54
N GLU A 226 -22.04 10.79 -15.23
CA GLU A 226 -21.34 9.55 -14.91
C GLU A 226 -19.84 9.64 -15.22
N LEU A 227 -19.02 9.15 -14.31
CA LEU A 227 -17.56 9.21 -14.39
C LEU A 227 -16.98 8.14 -15.33
N PHE A 228 -17.66 6.99 -15.41
CA PHE A 228 -17.40 5.89 -16.35
C PHE A 228 -18.70 5.56 -17.09
N PRO A 229 -18.99 6.25 -18.21
CA PRO A 229 -20.20 5.99 -18.97
C PRO A 229 -20.04 4.67 -19.75
N PRO A 230 -21.09 3.81 -19.80
CA PRO A 230 -21.03 2.55 -20.52
C PRO A 230 -20.64 2.78 -21.99
N VAL A 231 -19.88 1.84 -22.54
CA VAL A 231 -19.64 1.77 -23.98
C VAL A 231 -20.98 1.46 -24.63
N GLU A 232 -21.53 2.40 -25.38
CA GLU A 232 -22.70 2.15 -26.22
C GLU A 232 -22.28 1.08 -27.24
N THR A 233 -22.69 -0.16 -27.02
CA THR A 233 -22.60 -1.20 -28.05
C THR A 233 -23.48 -0.70 -29.19
N GLU A 234 -22.88 -0.13 -30.22
CA GLU A 234 -23.57 0.32 -31.42
C GLU A 234 -24.44 -0.84 -31.92
N ALA A 235 -25.75 -0.75 -31.68
CA ALA A 235 -26.71 -1.57 -32.39
C ALA A 235 -26.46 -1.27 -33.88
N ALA A 236 -26.10 -2.31 -34.63
CA ALA A 236 -25.66 -2.21 -36.01
C ALA A 236 -26.54 -1.27 -36.84
N GLY A 237 -25.95 -0.15 -37.28
CA GLY A 237 -26.54 0.72 -38.30
C GLY A 237 -26.65 2.19 -37.92
N ASP A 238 -25.53 2.88 -37.70
CA ASP A 238 -25.20 4.05 -38.53
C ASP A 238 -23.77 4.51 -38.26
N SER A 239 -22.89 4.24 -39.23
CA SER A 239 -21.51 4.68 -39.20
C SER A 239 -21.44 6.19 -39.40
N ASN A 240 -21.48 6.95 -38.32
CA ASN A 240 -20.89 8.28 -38.28
C ASN A 240 -20.32 8.56 -36.89
N GLY A 241 -19.04 8.20 -36.71
CA GLY A 241 -18.27 8.27 -35.46
C GLY A 241 -18.03 9.68 -34.91
N LYS A 242 -19.09 10.46 -34.72
CA LYS A 242 -19.08 11.67 -33.92
C LYS A 242 -19.32 11.27 -32.47
N ARG A 243 -18.24 10.98 -31.73
CA ARG A 243 -18.29 11.03 -30.27
C ARG A 243 -18.95 12.36 -29.88
N SER A 244 -20.07 12.31 -29.18
CA SER A 244 -20.80 13.52 -28.80
C SER A 244 -19.85 14.45 -28.01
N ALA A 245 -19.91 15.76 -28.26
CA ALA A 245 -19.02 16.73 -27.59
C ALA A 245 -19.12 16.67 -26.05
N GLY A 246 -20.28 16.24 -25.53
CA GLY A 246 -20.49 15.94 -24.10
C GLY A 246 -19.63 14.79 -23.59
N ARG A 247 -19.59 13.66 -24.32
CA ARG A 247 -18.79 12.47 -23.93
C ARG A 247 -17.29 12.77 -23.89
N LEU A 248 -16.77 13.49 -24.89
CA LEU A 248 -15.36 13.93 -24.92
C LEU A 248 -15.01 14.84 -23.74
N THR A 249 -15.96 15.63 -23.26
CA THR A 249 -15.75 16.52 -22.12
C THR A 249 -15.68 15.74 -20.81
N ILE A 250 -16.52 14.72 -20.64
CA ILE A 250 -16.52 13.83 -19.47
C ILE A 250 -15.23 12.98 -19.44
N GLU A 251 -14.87 12.33 -20.55
CA GLU A 251 -13.64 11.54 -20.68
C GLU A 251 -12.42 12.38 -20.26
N ARG A 252 -12.30 13.61 -20.77
CA ARG A 252 -11.21 14.52 -20.38
C ARG A 252 -11.22 14.87 -18.88
N LYS A 253 -12.39 15.17 -18.29
CA LYS A 253 -12.48 15.46 -16.84
C LYS A 253 -12.05 14.25 -16.01
N THR A 254 -12.43 13.04 -16.42
CA THR A 254 -12.06 11.79 -15.73
C THR A 254 -10.57 11.53 -15.87
N GLU A 255 -10.00 11.69 -17.06
CA GLU A 255 -8.56 11.60 -17.30
C GLU A 255 -7.77 12.59 -16.44
N GLU A 256 -8.20 13.85 -16.34
CA GLU A 256 -7.56 14.86 -15.48
C GLU A 256 -7.62 14.50 -14.00
N LEU A 257 -8.72 13.90 -13.54
CA LEU A 257 -8.83 13.41 -12.16
C LEU A 257 -7.84 12.26 -11.92
N LEU A 258 -7.84 11.26 -12.80
CA LEU A 258 -6.96 10.09 -12.69
C LEU A 258 -5.50 10.45 -12.86
N GLU A 259 -5.17 11.43 -13.69
CA GLU A 259 -3.81 11.98 -13.81
C GLU A 259 -3.33 12.55 -12.49
N LYS A 260 -4.15 13.37 -11.84
CA LYS A 260 -3.81 13.91 -10.52
C LYS A 260 -3.70 12.81 -9.47
N ILE A 261 -4.55 11.78 -9.50
CA ILE A 261 -4.43 10.63 -8.60
C ILE A 261 -3.12 9.88 -8.86
N ALA A 262 -2.78 9.57 -10.11
CA ALA A 262 -1.54 8.91 -10.49
C ALA A 262 -0.31 9.67 -10.01
N VAL A 263 -0.31 11.00 -10.16
CA VAL A 263 0.76 11.89 -9.69
C VAL A 263 0.89 11.84 -8.16
N ILE A 264 -0.21 11.99 -7.42
CA ILE A 264 -0.19 11.97 -5.94
C ILE A 264 0.22 10.59 -5.42
N ALA A 265 -0.33 9.53 -6.01
CA ALA A 265 -0.01 8.14 -5.67
C ALA A 265 1.40 7.74 -6.14
N ARG A 266 2.03 8.54 -7.01
CA ARG A 266 3.30 8.23 -7.70
C ARG A 266 3.22 6.86 -8.40
N GLY A 267 2.05 6.57 -8.96
CA GLY A 267 1.71 5.30 -9.60
C GLY A 267 1.67 4.06 -8.69
N ASN A 268 1.59 4.23 -7.36
CA ASN A 268 1.34 3.13 -6.43
C ASN A 268 -0.16 2.77 -6.41
N PRO A 269 -0.55 1.54 -6.79
CA PRO A 269 -1.96 1.16 -6.92
C PRO A 269 -2.71 1.17 -5.59
N GLY A 270 -2.10 0.72 -4.49
CA GLY A 270 -2.72 0.77 -3.17
C GLY A 270 -2.97 2.20 -2.67
N VAL A 271 -2.03 3.11 -2.92
CA VAL A 271 -2.22 4.54 -2.59
C VAL A 271 -3.32 5.15 -3.46
N ALA A 272 -3.37 4.82 -4.76
CA ALA A 272 -4.43 5.27 -5.65
C ALA A 272 -5.81 4.79 -5.19
N CYS A 273 -5.96 3.52 -4.79
CA CYS A 273 -7.20 3.00 -4.19
C CYS A 273 -7.57 3.74 -2.90
N ALA A 274 -6.59 4.00 -2.03
CA ALA A 274 -6.85 4.68 -0.77
C ALA A 274 -7.33 6.12 -1.00
N ILE A 275 -6.75 6.83 -1.98
CA ILE A 275 -7.21 8.15 -2.44
C ILE A 275 -8.63 8.04 -2.99
N TRP A 276 -8.87 7.11 -3.92
CA TRP A 276 -10.18 6.88 -4.53
C TRP A 276 -11.27 6.67 -3.47
N GLY A 277 -11.05 5.75 -2.53
CA GLY A 277 -11.99 5.46 -1.45
C GLY A 277 -12.33 6.67 -0.58
N ARG A 278 -11.40 7.64 -0.42
CA ARG A 278 -11.66 8.90 0.32
C ARG A 278 -12.46 9.94 -0.46
N LEU A 279 -12.51 9.82 -1.79
CA LEU A 279 -13.33 10.68 -2.63
C LEU A 279 -14.79 10.22 -2.68
N LEU A 280 -15.08 8.96 -2.32
CA LEU A 280 -16.42 8.40 -2.37
C LEU A 280 -17.32 8.96 -1.27
N CYS A 281 -18.53 9.37 -1.64
CA CYS A 281 -19.57 9.84 -0.72
C CYS A 281 -20.98 9.53 -1.25
N THR A 282 -21.98 9.73 -0.41
CA THR A 282 -23.41 9.65 -0.77
C THR A 282 -24.17 10.89 -0.29
N LYS A 283 -25.38 11.14 -0.83
CA LYS A 283 -26.29 12.20 -0.34
C LYS A 283 -27.13 11.65 0.83
N ALA A 284 -27.17 12.36 1.96
CA ALA A 284 -27.91 11.96 3.17
C ALA A 284 -29.39 11.65 2.90
N GLN A 285 -30.07 12.49 2.11
CA GLN A 285 -31.50 12.33 1.80
C GLN A 285 -31.81 11.10 0.96
N GLU A 286 -30.87 10.64 0.14
CA GLU A 286 -31.07 9.46 -0.69
C GLU A 286 -30.87 8.17 0.12
N ALA A 287 -30.08 8.23 1.21
CA ALA A 287 -29.77 7.11 2.11
C ALA A 287 -30.92 6.77 3.06
N GLU A 288 -31.80 7.73 3.36
CA GLU A 288 -32.94 7.58 4.29
C GLU A 288 -34.25 7.18 3.60
N CYS A 289 -34.29 7.11 2.25
CA CYS A 289 -35.53 6.83 1.51
C CYS A 289 -35.82 5.32 1.42
N GLU A 290 -36.93 4.85 2.00
CA GLU A 290 -37.36 3.43 1.94
C GLU A 290 -37.62 2.91 0.51
N GLN A 291 -37.80 3.81 -0.47
CA GLN A 291 -37.93 3.47 -1.89
C GLN A 291 -36.58 3.16 -2.57
N SER A 292 -35.45 3.52 -1.96
CA SER A 292 -34.09 3.19 -2.43
C SER A 292 -33.76 1.69 -2.29
N ALA A 293 -34.62 0.88 -1.65
CA ALA A 293 -34.42 -0.56 -1.52
C ALA A 293 -34.51 -1.35 -2.86
N ARG A 294 -34.96 -0.72 -3.96
CA ARG A 294 -35.15 -1.38 -5.26
C ARG A 294 -34.11 -1.03 -6.32
N HIS A 295 -33.36 0.06 -6.15
CA HIS A 295 -32.32 0.47 -7.09
C HIS A 295 -31.02 0.80 -6.33
N PRO A 296 -29.87 0.30 -6.80
CA PRO A 296 -28.60 0.58 -6.15
C PRO A 296 -28.31 2.08 -6.20
N MET A 297 -28.09 2.68 -5.04
CA MET A 297 -27.86 4.12 -4.95
C MET A 297 -26.59 4.58 -5.68
N PRO A 298 -26.61 5.70 -6.40
CA PRO A 298 -25.43 6.23 -7.07
C PRO A 298 -24.37 6.65 -6.05
N VAL A 299 -23.12 6.35 -6.35
CA VAL A 299 -21.98 6.77 -5.52
C VAL A 299 -21.42 8.06 -6.10
N ARG A 300 -21.23 9.08 -5.26
CA ARG A 300 -20.67 10.36 -5.71
C ARG A 300 -19.17 10.45 -5.43
N VAL A 301 -18.45 11.10 -6.34
CA VAL A 301 -17.00 11.33 -6.26
C VAL A 301 -16.73 12.81 -6.04
N ARG A 302 -16.12 13.14 -4.90
CA ARG A 302 -15.71 14.50 -4.53
C ARG A 302 -14.56 15.00 -5.41
N ALA A 303 -14.41 16.31 -5.48
CA ALA A 303 -13.25 16.90 -6.13
C ALA A 303 -11.98 16.56 -5.32
N LEU A 304 -10.88 16.31 -6.02
CA LEU A 304 -9.60 16.00 -5.37
C LEU A 304 -9.10 17.13 -4.45
N ALA A 305 -9.51 18.38 -4.70
CA ALA A 305 -9.20 19.53 -3.84
C ALA A 305 -9.80 19.40 -2.44
N ASP A 306 -10.87 18.61 -2.27
CA ASP A 306 -11.52 18.36 -0.98
C ASP A 306 -10.82 17.27 -0.16
N LEU A 307 -9.80 16.60 -0.73
CA LEU A 307 -9.07 15.54 -0.06
C LEU A 307 -8.23 16.11 1.09
N GLN A 308 -8.71 15.90 2.32
CA GLN A 308 -7.91 16.10 3.52
C GLN A 308 -6.88 14.98 3.64
N ARG A 309 -5.62 15.30 3.35
CA ARG A 309 -4.50 14.36 3.49
C ARG A 309 -3.93 14.44 4.90
N PRO A 310 -3.52 13.30 5.49
CA PRO A 310 -2.70 13.33 6.69
C PRO A 310 -1.44 14.16 6.43
N ILE A 311 -1.21 15.19 7.24
CA ILE A 311 -0.01 16.03 7.17
C ILE A 311 0.81 15.76 8.42
N LEU A 312 2.08 15.43 8.23
CA LEU A 312 3.01 15.38 9.35
C LEU A 312 3.17 16.80 9.91
N PRO A 313 2.98 17.04 11.22
CA PRO A 313 3.13 18.37 11.78
C PRO A 313 4.53 18.93 11.46
N PRO A 314 4.68 20.22 11.11
CA PRO A 314 5.96 20.82 10.71
C PRO A 314 7.03 20.87 11.82
N LYS A 315 6.71 20.36 13.02
CA LYS A 315 7.61 20.16 14.16
C LYS A 315 7.56 18.71 14.67
N SER A 316 7.28 17.74 13.80
CA SER A 316 7.42 16.33 14.17
C SER A 316 8.80 16.14 14.77
N SER A 317 8.85 15.66 16.01
CA SER A 317 10.11 15.43 16.67
C SER A 317 10.84 14.28 15.98
N THR A 318 12.13 14.13 16.27
CA THR A 318 12.92 12.98 15.81
C THR A 318 12.25 11.63 16.14
N ARG A 319 11.37 11.57 17.15
CA ARG A 319 10.66 10.34 17.55
C ARG A 319 9.61 9.88 16.55
N GLU A 320 8.77 10.79 16.04
CA GLU A 320 7.78 10.47 15.01
C GLU A 320 8.48 9.95 13.75
N ALA A 321 9.56 10.63 13.33
CA ALA A 321 10.34 10.22 12.18
C ALA A 321 10.95 8.81 12.36
N ILE A 322 11.49 8.51 13.55
CA ILE A 322 12.02 7.17 13.87
C ILE A 322 10.92 6.10 13.85
N VAL A 323 9.74 6.36 14.42
CA VAL A 323 8.61 5.41 14.43
C VAL A 323 8.13 5.14 13.02
N LEU A 324 7.87 6.19 12.24
CA LEU A 324 7.41 6.07 10.85
C LEU A 324 8.43 5.32 9.99
N HIS A 325 9.73 5.65 10.11
CA HIS A 325 10.80 4.95 9.41
C HIS A 325 10.85 3.46 9.77
N THR A 326 10.74 3.15 11.06
CA THR A 326 10.77 1.77 11.57
C THR A 326 9.57 0.95 11.06
N LEU A 327 8.38 1.56 11.04
CA LEU A 327 7.17 0.92 10.50
C LEU A 327 7.28 0.66 9.00
N LEU A 328 7.79 1.60 8.22
CA LEU A 328 7.97 1.44 6.78
C LEU A 328 8.99 0.36 6.46
N LEU A 329 10.11 0.36 7.16
CA LEU A 329 11.19 -0.62 6.98
C LEU A 329 10.75 -2.07 7.24
N HIS A 330 9.77 -2.28 8.13
CA HIS A 330 9.25 -3.62 8.45
C HIS A 330 7.88 -3.92 7.82
N ARG A 331 7.33 -3.01 6.99
CA ARG A 331 5.96 -3.11 6.44
C ARG A 331 4.89 -3.31 7.53
N GLY A 332 5.16 -2.70 8.68
CA GLY A 332 4.37 -2.78 9.90
C GLY A 332 4.90 -3.73 10.97
N LEU A 333 4.50 -3.49 12.22
CA LEU A 333 5.03 -4.19 13.39
C LEU A 333 3.94 -4.45 14.42
N GLN A 334 4.06 -5.54 15.16
CA GLN A 334 3.21 -5.79 16.33
C GLN A 334 3.47 -4.74 17.43
N PRO A 335 2.45 -4.39 18.23
CA PRO A 335 2.54 -3.34 19.24
C PRO A 335 3.67 -3.51 20.24
N ASP A 336 3.97 -4.73 20.66
CA ASP A 336 5.03 -5.07 21.62
C ASP A 336 6.42 -5.06 20.98
N ILE A 337 6.53 -5.47 19.71
CA ILE A 337 7.80 -5.50 18.98
C ILE A 337 8.30 -4.08 18.71
N ILE A 338 7.44 -3.16 18.28
CA ILE A 338 7.88 -1.79 17.99
C ILE A 338 8.47 -1.09 19.23
N LEU A 339 7.96 -1.39 20.44
CA LEU A 339 8.48 -0.83 21.69
C LEU A 339 9.91 -1.28 22.00
N GLN A 340 10.34 -2.41 21.44
CA GLN A 340 11.70 -2.95 21.61
C GLN A 340 12.67 -2.41 20.55
N LEU A 341 12.18 -1.89 19.42
CA LEU A 341 13.02 -1.46 18.30
C LEU A 341 13.36 0.03 18.31
N VAL A 342 12.50 0.85 18.89
CA VAL A 342 12.72 2.29 18.93
C VAL A 342 13.72 2.67 20.03
N PRO A 343 14.60 3.67 19.81
CA PRO A 343 15.68 4.03 20.72
C PRO A 343 15.21 4.96 21.85
N PHE A 344 14.01 4.76 22.37
CA PHE A 344 13.45 5.56 23.46
C PHE A 344 12.47 4.74 24.32
N PRO A 345 12.17 5.17 25.56
CA PRO A 345 11.38 4.38 26.50
C PRO A 345 9.98 4.00 25.96
N PRO A 346 9.43 2.84 26.36
CA PRO A 346 8.11 2.38 25.89
C PRO A 346 6.98 3.39 26.10
N SER A 347 6.99 4.13 27.21
CA SER A 347 6.00 5.19 27.46
C SER A 347 6.01 6.27 26.39
N LYS A 348 7.21 6.67 25.91
CA LYS A 348 7.36 7.64 24.83
C LYS A 348 6.97 7.07 23.48
N ALA A 349 7.18 5.78 23.26
CA ALA A 349 6.70 5.11 22.06
C ALA A 349 5.19 5.03 21.99
N ILE A 350 4.52 4.67 23.09
CA ILE A 350 3.06 4.64 23.19
C ILE A 350 2.47 6.04 22.95
N GLU A 351 3.03 7.08 23.58
CA GLU A 351 2.62 8.48 23.34
C GLU A 351 2.76 8.86 21.85
N THR A 352 3.88 8.50 21.22
CA THR A 352 4.13 8.80 19.80
C THR A 352 3.19 8.04 18.88
N LEU A 353 2.94 6.75 19.12
CA LEU A 353 1.99 5.95 18.35
C LEU A 353 0.57 6.54 18.43
N ALA A 354 0.11 6.87 19.64
CA ALA A 354 -1.20 7.49 19.84
C ALA A 354 -1.33 8.84 19.10
N SER A 355 -0.27 9.66 19.12
CA SER A 355 -0.26 10.93 18.38
C SER A 355 -0.29 10.74 16.87
N LEU A 356 0.43 9.74 16.34
CA LEU A 356 0.46 9.44 14.91
C LEU A 356 -0.87 8.83 14.42
N GLU A 357 -1.49 7.98 15.24
CA GLU A 357 -2.82 7.42 14.97
C GLU A 357 -3.90 8.50 14.97
N ALA A 358 -3.88 9.40 15.96
CA ALA A 358 -4.81 10.53 16.01
C ALA A 358 -4.68 11.46 14.79
N ALA A 359 -3.46 11.56 14.22
CA ALA A 359 -3.17 12.28 12.98
C ALA A 359 -3.47 11.48 11.70
N GLN A 360 -3.98 10.25 11.83
CA GLN A 360 -4.29 9.31 10.73
C GLN A 360 -3.06 8.95 9.86
N LEU A 361 -1.86 9.09 10.43
CA LEU A 361 -0.60 8.74 9.76
C LEU A 361 -0.30 7.25 9.84
N ILE A 362 -0.74 6.62 10.93
CA ILE A 362 -0.65 5.18 11.14
C ILE A 362 -2.00 4.60 11.53
N GLU A 363 -2.15 3.29 11.37
CA GLU A 363 -3.31 2.53 11.82
C GLU A 363 -2.89 1.16 12.35
N LEU A 364 -3.68 0.60 13.27
CA LEU A 364 -3.54 -0.78 13.73
C LEU A 364 -4.45 -1.67 12.87
N GLN A 365 -3.86 -2.40 11.93
CA GLN A 365 -4.58 -3.29 11.01
C GLN A 365 -4.06 -4.72 11.16
N ASP A 366 -4.98 -5.68 11.34
CA ASP A 366 -4.67 -7.10 11.50
C ASP A 366 -3.64 -7.39 12.62
N GLY A 367 -3.64 -6.56 13.67
CA GLY A 367 -2.68 -6.67 14.78
C GLY A 367 -1.31 -6.04 14.52
N PHE A 368 -1.12 -5.31 13.42
CA PHE A 368 0.13 -4.62 13.08
C PHE A 368 -0.09 -3.12 12.96
N TRP A 369 0.75 -2.33 13.62
CA TRP A 369 0.88 -0.91 13.33
C TRP A 369 1.47 -0.75 11.93
N ARG A 370 0.85 0.10 11.10
CA ARG A 370 1.31 0.39 9.73
C ARG A 370 1.12 1.86 9.42
N VAL A 371 1.97 2.40 8.54
CA VAL A 371 1.71 3.71 7.93
C VAL A 371 0.52 3.55 6.98
N THR A 372 -0.47 4.44 7.09
CA THR A 372 -1.64 4.39 6.21
C THR A 372 -1.23 4.68 4.77
N LEU A 373 -1.87 4.03 3.80
CA LEU A 373 -1.54 4.24 2.38
C LEU A 373 -1.77 5.70 1.94
N LEU A 374 -2.74 6.40 2.55
CA LEU A 374 -2.97 7.83 2.34
C LEU A 374 -1.84 8.71 2.86
N ALA A 375 -1.25 8.35 4.00
CA ALA A 375 -0.16 9.10 4.60
C ALA A 375 1.19 8.81 3.93
N TYR A 376 1.35 7.66 3.27
CA TYR A 376 2.62 7.19 2.72
C TYR A 376 3.39 8.25 1.90
N PRO A 377 2.80 8.96 0.91
CA PRO A 377 3.54 9.95 0.13
C PRO A 377 4.04 11.14 0.95
N ALA A 378 3.23 11.60 1.91
CA ALA A 378 3.56 12.72 2.79
C ALA A 378 4.65 12.33 3.79
N VAL A 379 4.51 11.16 4.43
CA VAL A 379 5.51 10.60 5.35
C VAL A 379 6.84 10.41 4.63
N ARG A 380 6.85 9.78 3.46
CA ARG A 380 8.07 9.58 2.68
C ARG A 380 8.77 10.90 2.36
N SER A 381 8.03 11.90 1.92
CA SER A 381 8.58 13.22 1.57
C SER A 381 9.19 13.91 2.79
N ALA A 382 8.54 13.82 3.96
CA ALA A 382 9.05 14.36 5.20
C ALA A 382 10.33 13.64 5.67
N LEU A 383 10.33 12.30 5.69
CA LEU A 383 11.51 11.52 6.07
C LEU A 383 12.70 11.81 5.14
N LYS A 384 12.46 11.99 3.84
CA LYS A 384 13.49 12.38 2.87
C LYS A 384 14.03 13.78 3.15
N ALA A 385 13.16 14.74 3.49
CA ALA A 385 13.57 16.10 3.84
C ALA A 385 14.41 16.14 5.13
N ASP A 386 14.12 15.24 6.08
CA ASP A 386 14.89 15.05 7.31
C ASP A 386 16.23 14.29 7.09
N GLY A 387 16.55 13.92 5.85
CA GLY A 387 17.80 13.23 5.50
C GLY A 387 17.85 11.76 5.91
N LEU A 388 16.70 11.15 6.24
CA LEU A 388 16.62 9.73 6.52
C LEU A 388 16.71 8.91 5.23
N LEU A 389 17.17 7.66 5.38
CA LEU A 389 17.20 6.70 4.27
C LEU A 389 15.76 6.38 3.83
N VAL A 390 15.46 6.71 2.58
CA VAL A 390 14.17 6.39 1.92
C VAL A 390 14.41 5.43 0.75
N ASP A 391 13.34 4.82 0.27
CA ASP A 391 13.38 4.02 -0.94
C ASP A 391 13.49 4.88 -2.21
N ASP A 392 13.84 4.27 -3.34
CA ASP A 392 14.01 4.96 -4.63
C ASP A 392 12.70 5.16 -5.42
N PHE A 393 11.58 4.63 -4.92
CA PHE A 393 10.28 4.64 -5.60
C PHE A 393 9.57 5.97 -5.50
#